data_AF-A0A261G9Q5-F1
#
_entry.id   AF-A0A261G9Q5-F1
#
_cell.length_a   1.000
_cell.length_b   1.000
_cell.length_c   1.000
_cell.angle_alpha   90.00
_cell.angle_beta   90.00
_cell.angle_gamma   90.00
#
_symmetry.space_group_name_H-M   'P 1'
#
loop_
_entity.id
_entity.type
_entity.pdbx_description
1 polymer ?
#
loop_
_entity_poly.entity_id
_entity_poly.type
_entity_poly.pdbx_seq_one_letter_code
_entity_poly.pdbx_strand_id
1 'polypeptide(L)'
;MSAIHPYAATADDYPVPETTPARESIESAILAYMRDTGKPAAAASVTEICRRAFVARSTFYANYRNVDEALETIENRLVRDILDRSASMVDLKAGPESAVVSCANVFALIREREPVFRTLLLDVPDPRFVDKWKKAISHHFWRRLFAPANDEAGAVGISRDADADTDVGQIGDSGDARFARRRRGPATLNRALMLEMIASAVVAAFTFWLAHPDQVEPAEIDGLVARLIVDIDDIW
;
A
#
# COMPACT_ATOMS: atom_id res chain seq x y z
N MET A 1 0.82 -9.51 25.87
CA MET A 1 1.15 -8.13 25.44
C MET A 1 0.66 -7.98 24.02
N SER A 2 -0.28 -7.05 23.77
CA SER A 2 -0.77 -6.78 22.42
C SER A 2 0.43 -6.43 21.54
N ALA A 3 0.60 -7.15 20.43
CA ALA A 3 1.66 -6.86 19.48
C ALA A 3 1.30 -5.52 18.82
N ILE A 4 1.88 -4.44 19.33
CA ILE A 4 1.68 -3.09 18.78
C ILE A 4 2.04 -3.18 17.29
N HIS A 5 1.06 -2.95 16.43
CA HIS A 5 1.22 -2.91 14.98
C HIS A 5 2.20 -1.76 14.65
N PRO A 6 3.49 -2.02 14.38
CA PRO A 6 4.49 -0.95 14.24
C PRO A 6 4.25 -0.14 12.96
N TYR A 7 3.53 -0.73 12.01
CA TYR A 7 3.30 -0.23 10.66
C TYR A 7 1.85 0.18 10.45
N ALA A 8 1.19 0.76 11.45
CA ALA A 8 -0.24 1.07 11.46
C ALA A 8 -0.66 2.16 10.44
N ALA A 9 0.00 2.21 9.28
CA ALA A 9 -0.36 2.97 8.11
C ALA A 9 -1.74 2.54 7.63
N THR A 10 -2.73 3.28 8.10
CA THR A 10 -4.10 3.27 7.64
C THR A 10 -4.31 4.37 6.62
N ALA A 11 -5.45 4.35 5.92
CA ALA A 11 -5.80 5.44 5.02
C ALA A 11 -5.82 6.80 5.74
N ASP A 12 -6.16 6.84 7.03
CA ASP A 12 -6.24 8.06 7.84
C ASP A 12 -4.87 8.73 8.08
N ASP A 13 -3.77 7.99 8.01
CA ASP A 13 -2.42 8.54 8.14
C ASP A 13 -1.97 9.34 6.90
N TYR A 14 -2.73 9.24 5.80
CA TYR A 14 -2.45 9.88 4.53
C TYR A 14 -3.61 10.81 4.16
N PRO A 15 -3.69 12.01 4.77
CA PRO A 15 -4.74 12.97 4.44
C PRO A 15 -4.59 13.41 2.99
N VAL A 16 -5.71 13.35 2.26
CA VAL A 16 -5.80 13.78 0.86
C VAL A 16 -6.89 14.85 0.78
N PRO A 17 -6.53 16.14 0.65
CA PRO A 17 -7.51 17.19 0.44
C PRO A 17 -8.23 16.99 -0.90
N GLU A 18 -9.45 17.55 -1.00
CA GLU A 18 -10.26 17.51 -2.22
C GLU A 18 -9.48 18.01 -3.43
N THR A 19 -9.52 17.24 -4.52
CA THR A 19 -8.88 17.60 -5.77
C THR A 19 -9.66 18.75 -6.43
N THR A 20 -8.99 19.87 -6.67
CA THR A 20 -9.54 21.02 -7.42
C THR A 20 -8.68 21.29 -8.65
N PRO A 21 -9.20 21.97 -9.69
CA PRO A 21 -8.40 22.31 -10.88
C PRO A 21 -7.12 23.09 -10.55
N ALA A 22 -7.16 23.92 -9.50
CA ALA A 22 -5.99 24.65 -9.03
C ALA A 22 -4.94 23.72 -8.42
N ARG A 23 -5.35 22.76 -7.57
CA ARG A 23 -4.46 21.73 -7.01
C ARG A 23 -3.86 20.85 -8.09
N GLU A 24 -4.68 20.36 -9.02
CA GLU A 24 -4.21 19.55 -10.15
C GLU A 24 -3.15 20.28 -10.97
N SER A 25 -3.36 21.56 -11.28
CA SER A 25 -2.38 22.35 -12.03
C SER A 25 -1.08 22.57 -11.24
N ILE A 26 -1.18 22.87 -9.95
CA ILE A 26 -0.01 23.05 -9.07
C ILE A 26 0.79 21.75 -8.95
N GLU A 27 0.13 20.63 -8.65
CA GLU A 27 0.74 19.31 -8.49
C GLU A 27 1.39 18.84 -9.80
N SER A 28 0.71 19.03 -10.94
CA SER A 28 1.28 18.74 -12.26
C SER A 28 2.52 19.58 -12.56
N ALA A 29 2.51 20.86 -12.18
CA ALA A 29 3.67 21.75 -12.35
C ALA A 29 4.87 21.36 -11.47
N ILE A 30 4.63 20.79 -10.30
CA ILE A 30 5.69 20.26 -9.42
C ILE A 30 6.35 19.05 -10.06
N LEU A 31 5.55 18.08 -10.54
CA LEU A 31 6.08 16.89 -11.21
C LEU A 31 6.83 17.25 -12.50
N ALA A 32 6.30 18.18 -13.28
CA ALA A 32 6.99 18.71 -14.46
C ALA A 32 8.31 19.40 -14.08
N TYR A 33 8.34 20.21 -13.01
CA TYR A 33 9.59 20.79 -12.50
C TYR A 33 10.64 19.73 -12.18
N MET A 34 10.27 18.70 -11.44
CA MET A 34 11.19 17.62 -11.05
C MET A 34 11.75 16.93 -12.29
N ARG A 35 10.89 16.57 -13.24
CA ARG A 35 11.29 15.89 -14.47
C ARG A 35 12.16 16.75 -15.39
N ASP A 36 11.80 18.01 -15.59
CA ASP A 36 12.52 18.91 -16.51
C ASP A 36 13.91 19.29 -15.99
N THR A 37 14.06 19.37 -14.66
CA THR A 37 15.27 19.92 -14.02
C THR A 37 16.15 18.87 -13.38
N GLY A 38 15.63 17.67 -13.12
CA GLY A 38 16.29 16.63 -12.33
C GLY A 38 16.46 17.01 -10.85
N LYS A 39 15.75 18.03 -10.35
CA LYS A 39 15.88 18.54 -8.98
C LYS A 39 14.69 18.12 -8.11
N PRO A 40 14.90 17.91 -6.80
CA PRO A 40 13.81 17.69 -5.86
C PRO A 40 12.82 18.87 -5.82
N ALA A 41 11.55 18.61 -5.53
CA ALA A 41 10.52 19.65 -5.44
C ALA A 41 10.89 20.79 -4.46
N ALA A 42 11.56 20.46 -3.36
CA ALA A 42 12.02 21.43 -2.35
C ALA A 42 13.01 22.48 -2.91
N ALA A 43 13.63 22.25 -4.07
CA ALA A 43 14.49 23.22 -4.74
C ALA A 43 13.71 24.26 -5.55
N ALA A 44 12.42 24.02 -5.83
CA ALA A 44 11.58 24.95 -6.56
C ALA A 44 11.13 26.12 -5.67
N SER A 45 11.08 27.32 -6.24
CA SER A 45 10.39 28.44 -5.59
C SER A 45 8.88 28.38 -5.87
N VAL A 46 8.07 28.86 -4.93
CA VAL A 46 6.61 29.01 -5.16
C VAL A 46 6.34 29.84 -6.40
N THR A 47 7.11 30.91 -6.64
CA THR A 47 6.99 31.75 -7.84
C THR A 47 7.19 30.95 -9.13
N GLU A 48 8.17 30.04 -9.15
CA GLU A 48 8.42 29.21 -10.33
C GLU A 48 7.29 28.21 -10.58
N ILE A 49 6.81 27.54 -9.53
CA ILE A 49 5.68 26.60 -9.62
C ILE A 49 4.41 27.32 -10.08
N CYS A 50 4.09 28.48 -9.49
CA CYS A 50 2.94 29.29 -9.90
C CYS A 50 2.99 29.68 -11.38
N ARG A 51 4.19 30.04 -11.89
CA ARG A 51 4.39 30.37 -13.31
C ARG A 51 4.14 29.16 -14.21
N ARG A 52 4.61 27.98 -13.83
CA ARG A 52 4.41 26.72 -14.57
C ARG A 52 2.95 26.26 -14.55
N ALA A 53 2.27 26.42 -13.42
CA ALA A 53 0.87 26.04 -13.21
C ALA A 53 -0.14 27.08 -13.74
N PHE A 54 0.31 28.24 -14.24
CA PHE A 54 -0.55 29.36 -14.63
C PHE A 54 -1.53 29.80 -13.53
N VAL A 55 -1.07 29.84 -12.27
CA VAL A 55 -1.88 30.29 -11.12
C VAL A 55 -1.24 31.49 -10.41
N ALA A 56 -2.06 32.29 -9.74
CA ALA A 56 -1.56 33.36 -8.88
C ALA A 56 -0.92 32.79 -7.60
N ARG A 57 0.03 33.51 -7.00
CA ARG A 57 0.63 33.12 -5.70
C ARG A 57 -0.41 33.03 -4.58
N SER A 58 -1.42 33.91 -4.58
CA SER A 58 -2.54 33.83 -3.64
C SER A 58 -3.33 32.52 -3.79
N THR A 59 -3.54 32.06 -5.02
CA THR A 59 -4.17 30.76 -5.31
C THR A 59 -3.31 29.61 -4.78
N PHE A 60 -1.99 29.66 -4.95
CA PHE A 60 -1.10 28.66 -4.35
C PHE A 60 -1.25 28.63 -2.82
N TYR A 61 -1.12 29.78 -2.16
CA TYR A 61 -1.18 29.86 -0.70
C TYR A 61 -2.56 29.58 -0.09
N ALA A 62 -3.63 29.64 -0.90
CA ALA A 62 -4.94 29.16 -0.49
C ALA A 62 -5.04 27.62 -0.46
N ASN A 63 -4.13 26.92 -1.13
CA ASN A 63 -4.12 25.45 -1.24
C ASN A 63 -2.98 24.79 -0.46
N TYR A 64 -1.79 25.40 -0.46
CA TYR A 64 -0.57 24.86 0.16
C TYR A 64 0.29 25.99 0.74
N ARG A 65 0.95 25.72 1.87
CA ARG A 65 1.89 26.62 2.54
C ARG A 65 3.23 26.71 1.82
N ASN A 66 3.66 25.62 1.21
CA ASN A 66 4.94 25.53 0.48
C ASN A 66 4.90 24.38 -0.55
N VAL A 67 5.96 24.26 -1.35
CA VAL A 67 6.08 23.23 -2.41
C VAL A 67 6.19 21.82 -1.83
N ASP A 68 6.80 21.67 -0.65
CA ASP A 68 6.95 20.35 0.00
C ASP A 68 5.59 19.77 0.44
N GLU A 69 4.69 20.58 1.00
CA GLU A 69 3.34 20.16 1.37
C GLU A 69 2.49 19.76 0.15
N ALA A 70 2.71 20.45 -0.98
CA ALA A 70 2.06 20.09 -2.24
C ALA A 70 2.59 18.74 -2.77
N LEU A 71 3.91 18.49 -2.69
CA LEU A 71 4.47 17.19 -3.01
C LEU A 71 3.95 16.10 -2.06
N GLU A 72 3.90 16.38 -0.75
CA GLU A 72 3.38 15.45 0.25
C GLU A 72 1.93 15.04 -0.05
N THR A 73 1.12 15.97 -0.56
CA THR A 73 -0.26 15.69 -0.99
C THR A 73 -0.31 14.71 -2.16
N ILE A 74 0.60 14.83 -3.13
CA ILE A 74 0.73 13.89 -4.26
C ILE A 74 1.08 12.50 -3.73
N GLU A 75 2.09 12.41 -2.86
CA GLU A 75 2.53 11.15 -2.25
C GLU A 75 1.39 10.48 -1.46
N ASN A 76 0.69 11.24 -0.61
CA ASN A 76 -0.41 10.73 0.19
C ASN A 76 -1.54 10.18 -0.68
N ARG A 77 -1.84 10.85 -1.81
CA ARG A 77 -2.85 10.38 -2.75
C ARG A 77 -2.44 9.05 -3.39
N LEU A 78 -1.19 8.92 -3.83
CA LEU A 78 -0.69 7.66 -4.39
C LEU A 78 -0.70 6.53 -3.36
N VAL A 79 -0.27 6.79 -2.13
CA VAL A 79 -0.23 5.78 -1.06
C VAL A 79 -1.64 5.35 -0.65
N ARG A 80 -2.60 6.28 -0.63
CA ARG A 80 -4.01 5.96 -0.41
C ARG A 80 -4.57 5.10 -1.55
N ASP A 81 -4.32 5.48 -2.80
CA ASP A 81 -4.72 4.68 -3.97
C ASP A 81 -4.13 3.28 -3.92
N ILE A 82 -2.87 3.12 -3.49
CA ILE A 82 -2.23 1.82 -3.27
C ILE A 82 -3.00 1.04 -2.19
N LEU A 83 -3.18 1.60 -1.00
CA LEU A 83 -3.90 0.94 0.11
C LEU A 83 -5.28 0.45 -0.29
N ASP A 84 -6.04 1.27 -1.03
CA ASP A 84 -7.39 0.95 -1.47
C ASP A 84 -7.38 -0.14 -2.55
N ARG A 85 -6.44 -0.09 -3.51
CA ARG A 85 -6.34 -1.04 -4.62
C ARG A 85 -5.76 -2.40 -4.20
N SER A 86 -4.91 -2.44 -3.18
CA SER A 86 -4.34 -3.69 -2.62
C SER A 86 -5.04 -4.19 -1.37
N ALA A 87 -6.30 -3.77 -1.14
CA ALA A 87 -7.06 -4.21 0.02
C ALA A 87 -7.25 -5.74 0.08
N SER A 88 -7.32 -6.45 -1.05
CA SER A 88 -7.51 -7.91 -1.06
C SER A 88 -6.36 -8.69 -0.44
N MET A 89 -5.15 -8.12 -0.35
CA MET A 89 -3.96 -8.76 0.22
C MET A 89 -4.16 -9.25 1.65
N VAL A 90 -5.05 -8.59 2.40
CA VAL A 90 -5.26 -8.89 3.83
C VAL A 90 -6.00 -10.22 4.06
N ASP A 91 -6.65 -10.77 3.04
CA ASP A 91 -7.49 -11.97 3.18
C ASP A 91 -6.65 -13.26 3.07
N LEU A 92 -6.18 -13.75 4.22
CA LEU A 92 -5.47 -15.02 4.30
C LEU A 92 -6.36 -16.22 3.93
N LYS A 93 -7.68 -16.16 4.15
CA LYS A 93 -8.61 -17.28 3.87
C LYS A 93 -8.84 -17.44 2.37
N ALA A 94 -8.81 -16.35 1.61
CA ALA A 94 -8.83 -16.37 0.15
C ALA A 94 -7.52 -16.90 -0.49
N GLY A 95 -6.52 -17.28 0.32
CA GLY A 95 -5.30 -17.91 -0.17
C GLY A 95 -4.42 -16.97 -1.01
N PRO A 96 -3.49 -17.51 -1.81
CA PRO A 96 -2.54 -16.71 -2.59
C PRO A 96 -3.18 -15.91 -3.75
N GLU A 97 -4.36 -16.32 -4.22
CA GLU A 97 -5.09 -15.62 -5.30
C GLU A 97 -5.43 -14.17 -4.90
N SER A 98 -5.79 -13.95 -3.63
CA SER A 98 -6.06 -12.61 -3.10
C SER A 98 -4.86 -11.66 -3.20
N ALA A 99 -3.65 -12.19 -3.03
CA ALA A 99 -2.40 -11.45 -3.14
C ALA A 99 -2.04 -11.18 -4.61
N VAL A 100 -2.27 -12.15 -5.50
CA VAL A 100 -2.10 -11.96 -6.96
C VAL A 100 -3.02 -10.84 -7.45
N VAL A 101 -4.30 -10.84 -7.07
CA VAL A 101 -5.25 -9.78 -7.41
C VAL A 101 -4.76 -8.41 -6.91
N SER A 102 -4.27 -8.34 -5.66
CA SER A 102 -3.70 -7.10 -5.12
C SER A 102 -2.48 -6.63 -5.90
N CYS A 103 -1.55 -7.51 -6.24
CA CYS A 103 -0.40 -7.18 -7.07
C CYS A 103 -0.84 -6.65 -8.45
N ALA A 104 -1.77 -7.33 -9.11
CA ALA A 104 -2.31 -6.91 -10.41
C ALA A 104 -2.98 -5.53 -10.35
N ASN A 105 -3.72 -5.22 -9.28
CA ASN A 105 -4.33 -3.91 -9.07
C ASN A 105 -3.28 -2.80 -8.90
N VAL A 106 -2.18 -3.08 -8.19
CA VAL A 106 -1.06 -2.11 -8.06
C VAL A 106 -0.33 -1.93 -9.39
N PHE A 107 -0.13 -3.00 -10.17
CA PHE A 107 0.38 -2.88 -11.55
C PHE A 107 -0.51 -1.97 -12.40
N ALA A 108 -1.81 -2.16 -12.37
CA ALA A 108 -2.76 -1.34 -13.11
C ALA A 108 -2.70 0.14 -12.67
N LEU A 109 -2.63 0.40 -11.37
CA LEU A 109 -2.48 1.76 -10.82
C LEU A 109 -1.17 2.42 -11.29
N ILE A 110 -0.05 1.70 -11.27
CA ILE A 110 1.23 2.24 -11.73
C ILE A 110 1.18 2.55 -13.22
N ARG A 111 0.54 1.72 -14.06
CA ARG A 111 0.34 2.05 -15.48
C ARG A 111 -0.53 3.29 -15.68
N GLU A 112 -1.66 3.37 -14.95
CA GLU A 112 -2.59 4.49 -15.03
C GLU A 112 -1.91 5.83 -14.67
N ARG A 113 -1.05 5.81 -13.64
CA ARG A 113 -0.35 6.99 -13.13
C ARG A 113 1.15 6.97 -13.44
N GLU A 114 1.56 6.30 -14.51
CA GLU A 114 2.98 6.03 -14.82
C GLU A 114 3.86 7.28 -14.73
N PRO A 115 3.49 8.44 -15.31
CA PRO A 115 4.36 9.62 -15.26
C PRO A 115 4.69 10.07 -13.83
N VAL A 116 3.79 9.86 -12.87
CA VAL A 116 4.02 10.24 -11.47
C VAL A 116 4.95 9.23 -10.79
N PHE A 117 4.68 7.93 -10.93
CA PHE A 117 5.52 6.87 -10.38
C PHE A 117 6.94 6.92 -10.95
N ARG A 118 7.10 7.16 -12.26
CA ARG A 118 8.43 7.29 -12.89
C ARG A 118 9.21 8.44 -12.26
N THR A 119 8.56 9.58 -12.07
CA THR A 119 9.23 10.74 -11.49
C THR A 119 9.67 10.49 -10.05
N LEU A 120 8.84 9.85 -9.23
CA LEU A 120 9.15 9.61 -7.80
C LEU A 120 10.03 8.37 -7.54
N LEU A 121 10.13 7.42 -8.48
CA LEU A 121 10.94 6.20 -8.31
C LEU A 121 12.23 6.19 -9.14
N LEU A 122 12.26 6.88 -10.28
CA LEU A 122 13.34 6.80 -11.26
C LEU A 122 13.98 8.15 -11.56
N ASP A 123 13.18 9.15 -11.99
CA ASP A 123 13.75 10.41 -12.50
C ASP A 123 14.37 11.25 -11.38
N VAL A 124 13.62 11.45 -10.29
CA VAL A 124 14.06 12.15 -9.09
C VAL A 124 13.53 11.37 -7.88
N PRO A 125 14.22 10.29 -7.47
CA PRO A 125 13.74 9.39 -6.44
C PRO A 125 13.38 10.14 -5.15
N ASP A 126 12.17 9.91 -4.64
CA ASP A 126 11.68 10.50 -3.41
C ASP A 126 11.66 9.46 -2.27
N PRO A 127 12.58 9.56 -1.30
CA PRO A 127 12.62 8.65 -0.15
C PRO A 127 11.34 8.71 0.70
N ARG A 128 10.67 9.86 0.80
CA ARG A 128 9.45 9.99 1.62
C ARG A 128 8.33 9.16 1.04
N PHE A 129 8.10 9.23 -0.27
CA PHE A 129 7.18 8.35 -0.98
C PHE A 129 7.50 6.87 -0.79
N VAL A 130 8.76 6.47 -0.97
CA VAL A 130 9.21 5.08 -0.82
C VAL A 130 8.91 4.55 0.59
N ASP A 131 9.20 5.34 1.63
CA ASP A 131 8.95 4.96 3.02
C ASP A 131 7.44 4.81 3.30
N LYS A 132 6.60 5.71 2.78
CA LYS A 132 5.14 5.61 2.92
C LYS A 132 4.60 4.37 2.22
N TRP A 133 5.08 4.07 1.02
CA TRP A 133 4.67 2.88 0.28
C TRP A 133 5.09 1.60 0.99
N LYS A 134 6.32 1.53 1.50
CA LYS A 134 6.78 0.39 2.32
C LYS A 134 5.91 0.16 3.55
N LYS A 135 5.48 1.24 4.22
CA LYS A 135 4.56 1.14 5.36
C LYS A 135 3.18 0.61 4.93
N ALA A 136 2.65 1.02 3.78
CA ALA A 136 1.40 0.48 3.25
C ALA A 136 1.50 -1.02 2.92
N ILE A 137 2.59 -1.47 2.31
CA ILE A 137 2.84 -2.90 2.06
C ILE A 137 2.94 -3.65 3.40
N SER A 138 3.72 -3.12 4.34
CA SER A 138 3.90 -3.71 5.67
C SER A 138 2.58 -3.81 6.44
N HIS A 139 1.68 -2.84 6.28
CA HIS A 139 0.33 -2.88 6.84
C HIS A 139 -0.47 -4.08 6.30
N HIS A 140 -0.51 -4.27 4.99
CA HIS A 140 -1.25 -5.39 4.40
C HIS A 140 -0.68 -6.75 4.82
N PHE A 141 0.65 -6.92 4.79
CA PHE A 141 1.29 -8.16 5.23
C PHE A 141 1.14 -8.40 6.72
N TRP A 142 1.20 -7.36 7.56
CA TRP A 142 0.91 -7.50 8.98
C TRP A 142 -0.51 -8.00 9.20
N ARG A 143 -1.50 -7.40 8.52
CA ARG A 143 -2.89 -7.84 8.64
C ARG A 143 -3.07 -9.27 8.18
N ARG A 144 -2.50 -9.63 7.03
CA ARG A 144 -2.56 -10.99 6.48
C ARG A 144 -1.98 -12.04 7.44
N LEU A 145 -0.78 -11.79 7.97
CA LEU A 145 -0.01 -12.79 8.72
C LEU A 145 -0.33 -12.81 10.22
N PHE A 146 -0.74 -11.68 10.79
CA PHE A 146 -0.78 -11.51 12.24
C PHE A 146 -2.10 -10.99 12.81
N ALA A 147 -3.01 -10.43 11.99
CA ALA A 147 -4.29 -9.97 12.52
C ALA A 147 -5.21 -11.18 12.83
N PRO A 148 -5.90 -11.18 13.98
CA PRO A 148 -6.88 -12.22 14.28
C PRO A 148 -8.03 -12.14 13.27
N ALA A 149 -8.53 -13.30 12.84
CA ALA A 149 -9.55 -13.44 11.79
C ALA A 149 -10.93 -12.80 12.08
N ASN A 150 -11.09 -12.02 13.15
CA ASN A 150 -12.36 -11.53 13.68
C ASN A 150 -12.51 -9.99 13.72
N ASP A 151 -11.56 -9.19 13.23
CA ASP A 151 -11.68 -7.72 13.27
C ASP A 151 -12.60 -7.10 12.19
N GLU A 152 -13.32 -7.91 11.41
CA GLU A 152 -14.24 -7.43 10.37
C GLU A 152 -15.71 -7.28 10.80
N ALA A 153 -16.06 -7.57 12.06
CA ALA A 153 -17.45 -7.41 12.55
C ALA A 153 -17.82 -5.96 12.97
N GLY A 154 -16.97 -4.97 12.71
CA GLY A 154 -17.15 -3.60 13.19
C GLY A 154 -17.80 -2.60 12.22
N ALA A 155 -17.97 -2.93 10.94
CA ALA A 155 -18.31 -1.92 9.93
C ALA A 155 -19.32 -2.35 8.86
N VAL A 156 -20.35 -3.15 9.19
CA VAL A 156 -21.64 -3.10 8.47
C VAL A 156 -22.75 -3.44 9.46
N GLY A 157 -23.55 -2.44 9.83
CA GLY A 157 -24.76 -2.66 10.62
C GLY A 157 -25.81 -3.40 9.80
N ILE A 158 -26.14 -4.62 10.21
CA ILE A 158 -27.41 -5.26 9.86
C ILE A 158 -28.05 -5.75 11.15
N SER A 159 -29.25 -5.26 11.37
CA SER A 159 -30.13 -5.49 12.51
C SER A 159 -30.31 -6.98 12.80
N ARG A 160 -30.11 -7.34 14.08
CA ARG A 160 -30.52 -8.61 14.66
C ARG A 160 -32.02 -8.56 14.93
N ASP A 161 -32.78 -9.43 14.26
CA ASP A 161 -33.99 -9.99 14.83
C ASP A 161 -33.75 -11.48 15.10
N ALA A 162 -34.22 -11.88 16.29
CA ALA A 162 -34.04 -13.18 16.92
C ALA A 162 -34.86 -14.28 16.24
N ASP A 163 -34.41 -15.53 16.37
CA ASP A 163 -35.16 -16.54 17.13
C ASP A 163 -34.38 -17.86 17.29
N ALA A 164 -34.85 -18.65 18.25
CA ALA A 164 -34.13 -19.62 19.08
C ALA A 164 -34.13 -21.09 18.60
N ASP A 165 -33.36 -21.90 19.33
CA ASP A 165 -33.38 -23.37 19.51
C ASP A 165 -33.04 -24.26 18.30
N THR A 166 -32.17 -25.29 18.39
CA THR A 166 -32.19 -26.36 19.41
C THR A 166 -30.85 -27.13 19.46
N ASP A 167 -30.73 -27.89 20.54
CA ASP A 167 -29.62 -28.61 21.16
C ASP A 167 -29.22 -29.99 20.55
N VAL A 168 -28.07 -30.48 21.04
CA VAL A 168 -27.52 -31.86 21.17
C VAL A 168 -26.83 -32.57 19.99
N GLY A 169 -25.55 -32.95 20.23
CA GLY A 169 -24.97 -34.19 19.67
C GLY A 169 -23.43 -34.27 19.65
N GLN A 170 -22.80 -34.67 20.77
CA GLN A 170 -21.41 -35.16 20.80
C GLN A 170 -21.31 -36.58 20.23
N ILE A 171 -20.37 -36.89 19.30
CA ILE A 171 -19.65 -38.19 19.20
C ILE A 171 -18.26 -38.02 18.53
N GLY A 172 -17.20 -38.42 19.27
CA GLY A 172 -15.91 -39.06 18.84
C GLY A 172 -15.05 -38.41 17.75
N ASP A 173 -13.91 -37.78 18.05
CA ASP A 173 -12.59 -38.37 18.37
C ASP A 173 -12.12 -39.48 17.40
N SER A 174 -11.24 -39.12 16.45
CA SER A 174 -10.08 -39.92 15.96
C SER A 174 -9.56 -39.32 14.64
N GLY A 175 -8.82 -38.20 14.70
CA GLY A 175 -8.17 -37.61 13.51
C GLY A 175 -7.21 -36.45 13.78
N ASP A 176 -7.37 -35.74 14.90
CA ASP A 176 -6.77 -34.42 15.09
C ASP A 176 -5.32 -34.39 15.60
N ALA A 177 -4.71 -35.55 15.88
CA ALA A 177 -3.35 -35.59 16.43
C ALA A 177 -2.22 -35.25 15.44
N ARG A 178 -2.51 -35.12 14.13
CA ARG A 178 -1.50 -34.68 13.13
C ARG A 178 -1.50 -33.19 12.83
N PHE A 179 -2.55 -32.46 13.17
CA PHE A 179 -2.65 -31.01 12.93
C PHE A 179 -2.26 -30.16 14.14
N ALA A 180 -2.02 -30.79 15.30
CA ALA A 180 -1.56 -30.13 16.52
C ALA A 180 -0.03 -29.94 16.60
N ARG A 181 0.66 -29.72 15.47
CA ARG A 181 2.01 -29.14 15.52
C ARG A 181 1.86 -27.71 15.98
N ARG A 182 2.13 -27.50 17.28
CA ARG A 182 2.32 -26.22 17.95
C ARG A 182 2.92 -25.19 16.98
N ARG A 183 2.08 -24.32 16.42
CA ARG A 183 2.48 -23.07 15.75
C ARG A 183 3.13 -22.20 16.80
N ARG A 184 4.40 -22.47 17.11
CA ARG A 184 5.25 -21.55 17.83
C ARG A 184 5.61 -20.48 16.80
N GLY A 185 4.65 -19.59 16.52
CA GLY A 185 4.83 -18.49 15.57
C GLY A 185 6.15 -17.79 15.87
N PRO A 186 6.92 -17.39 14.85
CA PRO A 186 8.30 -17.02 15.09
C PRO A 186 8.38 -15.81 16.01
N ALA A 187 9.50 -15.72 16.75
CA ALA A 187 9.71 -14.72 17.78
C ALA A 187 9.33 -13.31 17.28
N THR A 188 8.55 -12.58 18.08
CA THR A 188 8.05 -11.24 17.80
C THR A 188 9.12 -10.23 17.37
N LEU A 189 10.39 -10.51 17.67
CA LEU A 189 11.55 -9.66 17.37
C LEU A 189 11.85 -9.51 15.87
N ASN A 190 11.64 -10.55 15.06
CA ASN A 190 12.03 -10.54 13.64
C ASN A 190 10.91 -10.10 12.68
N ARG A 191 9.70 -9.84 13.18
CA ARG A 191 8.55 -9.43 12.35
C ARG A 191 8.80 -8.11 11.65
N ALA A 192 9.42 -7.16 12.35
CA ALA A 192 9.75 -5.85 11.78
C ALA A 192 10.76 -5.97 10.63
N LEU A 193 11.82 -6.75 10.82
CA LEU A 193 12.82 -7.01 9.77
C LEU A 193 12.20 -7.73 8.57
N MET A 194 11.37 -8.74 8.81
CA MET A 194 10.71 -9.50 7.75
C MET A 194 9.80 -8.59 6.90
N LEU A 195 8.96 -7.76 7.55
CA LEU A 195 8.10 -6.82 6.84
C LEU A 195 8.89 -5.79 6.04
N GLU A 196 10.00 -5.29 6.59
CA GLU A 196 10.90 -4.40 5.86
C GLU A 196 11.53 -5.08 4.64
N MET A 197 11.93 -6.35 4.76
CA MET A 197 12.46 -7.13 3.64
C MET A 197 11.42 -7.33 2.54
N ILE A 198 10.18 -7.73 2.90
CA ILE A 198 9.08 -7.90 1.95
C ILE A 198 8.77 -6.57 1.26
N ALA A 199 8.56 -5.50 2.04
CA ALA A 199 8.22 -4.20 1.52
C ALA A 199 9.30 -3.65 0.57
N SER A 200 10.57 -3.83 0.94
CA SER A 200 11.71 -3.46 0.08
C SER A 200 11.76 -4.27 -1.21
N ALA A 201 11.55 -5.59 -1.14
CA ALA A 201 11.54 -6.44 -2.32
C ALA A 201 10.40 -6.08 -3.29
N VAL A 202 9.21 -5.80 -2.76
CA VAL A 202 8.04 -5.38 -3.55
C VAL A 202 8.28 -4.04 -4.24
N VAL A 203 8.75 -3.01 -3.51
CA VAL A 203 9.06 -1.70 -4.11
C VAL A 203 10.16 -1.83 -5.15
N ALA A 204 11.19 -2.64 -4.89
CA ALA A 204 12.27 -2.89 -5.85
C ALA A 204 11.75 -3.59 -7.12
N ALA A 205 10.85 -4.57 -7.00
CA ALA A 205 10.26 -5.27 -8.13
C ALA A 205 9.46 -4.32 -9.04
N PHE A 206 8.61 -3.47 -8.46
CA PHE A 206 7.86 -2.47 -9.23
C PHE A 206 8.77 -1.41 -9.85
N THR A 207 9.81 -0.97 -9.13
CA THR A 207 10.80 -0.01 -9.65
C THR A 207 11.56 -0.59 -10.83
N PHE A 208 11.99 -1.85 -10.72
CA PHE A 208 12.67 -2.57 -11.80
C PHE A 208 11.77 -2.70 -13.03
N TRP A 209 10.54 -3.14 -12.85
CA TRP A 209 9.57 -3.24 -13.94
C TRP A 209 9.32 -1.89 -14.63
N LEU A 210 9.20 -0.81 -13.86
CA LEU A 210 9.00 0.53 -14.40
C LEU A 210 10.22 1.02 -15.21
N ALA A 211 11.43 0.65 -14.79
CA ALA A 211 12.66 0.97 -15.50
C ALA A 211 12.87 0.09 -16.75
N HIS A 212 12.37 -1.14 -16.74
CA HIS A 212 12.61 -2.17 -17.75
C HIS A 212 11.31 -2.88 -18.16
N PRO A 213 10.33 -2.16 -18.76
CA PRO A 213 9.00 -2.71 -19.03
C PRO A 213 9.02 -3.85 -20.06
N ASP A 214 10.07 -3.94 -20.88
CA ASP A 214 10.30 -4.96 -21.91
C ASP A 214 10.96 -6.24 -21.36
N GLN A 215 11.46 -6.22 -20.12
CA GLN A 215 12.13 -7.36 -19.48
C GLN A 215 11.21 -8.17 -18.57
N VAL A 216 9.92 -7.83 -18.53
CA VAL A 216 8.97 -8.40 -17.57
C VAL A 216 7.70 -8.84 -18.29
N GLU A 217 7.44 -10.14 -18.29
CA GLU A 217 6.19 -10.73 -18.79
C GLU A 217 5.16 -10.82 -17.65
N PRO A 218 4.05 -10.07 -17.66
CA PRO A 218 3.08 -10.06 -16.58
C PRO A 218 2.48 -11.44 -16.26
N ALA A 219 2.28 -12.29 -17.28
CA ALA A 219 1.75 -13.63 -17.08
C ALA A 219 2.68 -14.56 -16.27
N GLU A 220 4.00 -14.35 -16.37
CA GLU A 220 4.97 -15.12 -15.57
C GLU A 220 5.07 -14.60 -14.13
N ILE A 221 4.74 -13.32 -13.90
CA ILE A 221 4.74 -12.71 -12.56
C ILE A 221 3.66 -13.33 -11.66
N ASP A 222 2.45 -13.56 -12.16
CA ASP A 222 1.35 -14.05 -11.33
C ASP A 222 1.69 -15.38 -10.65
N GLY A 223 2.33 -16.30 -11.39
CA GLY A 223 2.79 -17.58 -10.86
C GLY A 223 3.91 -17.44 -9.82
N LEU A 224 4.82 -16.49 -10.01
CA LEU A 224 5.90 -16.19 -9.07
C LEU A 224 5.36 -15.56 -7.78
N VAL A 225 4.43 -14.61 -7.90
CA VAL A 225 3.76 -13.96 -6.75
C VAL A 225 3.01 -15.00 -5.93
N ALA A 226 2.20 -15.84 -6.58
CA ALA A 226 1.43 -16.88 -5.88
C ALA A 226 2.35 -17.82 -5.08
N ARG A 227 3.47 -18.27 -5.68
CA ARG A 227 4.44 -19.13 -4.99
C ARG A 227 5.12 -18.43 -3.83
N LEU A 228 5.56 -17.19 -4.02
CA LEU A 228 6.20 -16.40 -2.96
C LEU A 228 5.25 -16.19 -1.77
N ILE A 229 3.96 -15.95 -2.04
CA ILE A 229 2.96 -15.77 -0.99
C ILE A 229 2.73 -17.07 -0.22
N VAL A 230 2.64 -18.22 -0.90
CA VAL A 230 2.57 -19.52 -0.23
C VAL A 230 3.79 -19.74 0.66
N ASP A 231 5.00 -19.48 0.17
CA ASP A 231 6.22 -19.63 0.95
C ASP A 231 6.23 -18.69 2.18
N ILE A 232 5.74 -17.44 2.03
CA ILE A 232 5.63 -16.48 3.14
C ILE A 232 4.59 -16.95 4.16
N ASP A 233 3.41 -17.37 3.71
CA ASP A 233 2.30 -17.85 4.54
C ASP A 233 2.66 -19.16 5.28
N ASP A 234 3.51 -20.01 4.70
CA ASP A 234 3.97 -21.28 5.32
C ASP A 234 5.06 -21.08 6.39
N ILE A 235 5.89 -20.04 6.26
CA ILE A 235 6.96 -19.77 7.22
C ILE A 235 6.42 -19.16 8.54
N TRP A 236 5.28 -18.45 8.51
CA TRP A 236 4.81 -17.58 9.60
C TRP A 236 3.43 -17.94 10.16
#